data_AF-A0A667HIH6-F1
#
_entry.id   AF-A0A667HIH6-F1
#
_cell.length_a   1.000
_cell.length_b   1.000
_cell.length_c   1.000
_cell.angle_alpha   90.00
_cell.angle_beta   90.00
_cell.angle_gamma   90.00
#
_symmetry.space_group_name_H-M   'P 1'
#
loop_
_entity.id
_entity.type
_entity.pdbx_description
1 polymer ?
#
loop_
_entity_poly.entity_id
_entity_poly.type
_entity_poly.pdbx_seq_one_letter_code
_entity_poly.pdbx_strand_id
1 'polypeptide(L)'
;MLLGILHRPEIVNKPVAQSAAQNSQPLAQKAAGPWRCLLTTFSLATPWGSWEELRSELQCQDAASVGAGLLLPSWVPSHPSCSAIGCSAWKLPSPVWKAAHGLASRSCGWRLKRPLSQTLCSRSVGGKGSTPMPCRFEKMEGQVVGTMLRLFRNRLPRLRAGSRQDNLREAAKEPERAPEHCLSTFAGGQHFFEYLFVVSLKKKSSGHDYEPTITYQFPKRENLLRGQQEEEERLLSAIPLFCFPDGNEWAPLTEYPRETFSFVLTNVDGSRKIGYCRRLLPAGRGPRLPKVYCIISCIGCFGLFSKILDEVEKRHQISVAVIYPFMQGLREAAFPAPGKTVTLKSFIPDSGTEFISLTRPLDSHLEHVDFRSLLRCLRFEQILQIFASAVLERRIIFLAEDLSTLSQCIHAAAALLYPFSWAHTYIPVVPESLLDTVCCPTPFMVGVQMRFQQQVMDSPMEEVLLVNLCEGTFLMSVGDEKDILPPKLQDDILESLGQGINEFETASEQLNEHVSGPFVQFFVKTVGHYASYIKREANGQGRFQERAFYKALTSKTNRRFVKKFVKTQLFSLFIQEAEKSKHPPAGYFQQKILEYEEQKKQKKSREKTVK
;
A
#
# COMPACT_ATOMS: atom_id res chain seq x y z
N MET A 1 4.14 9.48 9.81
CA MET A 1 5.25 10.32 9.28
C MET A 1 4.91 10.97 7.94
N LEU A 2 4.41 10.23 6.93
CA LEU A 2 4.09 10.74 5.59
C LEU A 2 3.04 11.88 5.55
N LEU A 3 1.99 11.81 6.39
CA LEU A 3 0.99 12.88 6.49
C LEU A 3 1.52 14.20 7.09
N GLY A 4 2.64 14.17 7.81
CA GLY A 4 3.30 15.37 8.34
C GLY A 4 4.27 16.03 7.35
N ILE A 5 4.70 15.30 6.32
CA ILE A 5 5.66 15.80 5.31
C ILE A 5 4.94 16.67 4.28
N LEU A 6 3.65 16.44 4.03
CA LEU A 6 2.79 17.23 3.13
C LEU A 6 2.39 18.62 3.67
N HIS A 7 2.88 18.99 4.87
CA HIS A 7 2.70 20.32 5.47
C HIS A 7 4.07 20.94 5.77
N ARG A 8 4.78 21.37 4.72
CA ARG A 8 5.78 22.44 4.85
C ARG A 8 5.36 23.62 3.98
N PRO A 9 5.23 24.83 4.54
CA PRO A 9 5.10 26.03 3.72
C PRO A 9 6.43 26.33 3.03
N GLU A 10 6.33 26.78 1.77
CA GLU A 10 7.45 27.21 0.94
C GLU A 10 8.33 28.25 1.65
N ILE A 11 9.62 27.96 1.79
CA ILE A 11 10.61 28.94 2.23
C ILE A 11 11.08 29.70 1.00
N VAL A 12 10.60 30.95 0.88
CA VAL A 12 11.02 31.91 -0.14
C VAL A 12 12.49 32.30 0.08
N ASN A 13 13.34 32.03 -0.91
CA ASN A 13 14.73 32.46 -0.97
C ASN A 13 14.84 34.00 -1.02
N LYS A 14 15.65 34.58 -0.13
CA LYS A 14 16.18 35.95 -0.28
C LYS A 14 17.65 35.90 -0.71
N PRO A 15 18.11 36.85 -1.55
CA PRO A 15 19.42 36.81 -2.17
C PRO A 15 20.53 37.28 -1.21
N VAL A 16 21.69 36.63 -1.31
CA VAL A 16 22.94 36.99 -0.63
C VAL A 16 23.68 38.05 -1.45
N ALA A 17 23.98 39.19 -0.84
CA ALA A 17 24.85 40.22 -1.41
C ALA A 17 26.32 39.98 -1.02
N GLN A 18 27.23 40.11 -1.98
CA GLN A 18 28.69 40.14 -1.80
C GLN A 18 29.22 41.58 -1.96
N SER A 19 30.11 42.01 -1.05
CA SER A 19 31.25 42.92 -1.31
C SER A 19 32.19 42.87 -0.08
N ALA A 20 33.42 42.36 -0.14
CA ALA A 20 34.65 42.91 -0.75
C ALA A 20 35.31 44.06 0.05
N ALA A 21 36.45 43.78 0.72
CA ALA A 21 37.62 44.65 1.00
C ALA A 21 38.62 43.85 1.87
N GLN A 22 39.76 43.37 1.35
CA GLN A 22 41.07 44.02 1.12
C GLN A 22 42.08 43.92 2.30
N ASN A 23 43.18 43.21 2.00
CA ASN A 23 44.59 43.40 2.38
C ASN A 23 45.05 43.50 3.85
N SER A 24 45.88 42.52 4.27
CA SER A 24 47.29 42.76 4.67
C SER A 24 48.06 41.44 4.91
N GLN A 25 49.38 41.52 4.73
CA GLN A 25 50.41 40.50 4.47
C GLN A 25 50.95 39.74 5.73
N PRO A 26 51.95 38.82 5.61
CA PRO A 26 51.95 37.50 6.28
C PRO A 26 53.02 37.32 7.38
N LEU A 27 52.96 36.22 8.14
CA LEU A 27 54.16 35.67 8.81
C LEU A 27 54.05 34.16 9.16
N ALA A 28 54.92 33.41 8.48
CA ALA A 28 55.77 32.28 8.91
C ALA A 28 55.31 31.21 9.94
N GLN A 29 55.35 29.97 9.43
CA GLN A 29 56.11 28.78 9.92
C GLN A 29 55.74 28.02 11.21
N LYS A 30 55.60 26.69 10.99
CA LYS A 30 56.01 25.53 11.82
C LYS A 30 55.23 25.25 13.12
N ALA A 31 54.58 24.07 13.18
CA ALA A 31 55.20 22.87 13.78
C ALA A 31 54.20 21.69 13.92
N ALA A 32 54.69 20.51 13.54
CA ALA A 32 54.53 19.18 14.13
C ALA A 32 53.23 18.77 14.89
N GLY A 33 52.58 17.73 14.37
CA GLY A 33 52.53 16.44 15.08
C GLY A 33 51.37 16.15 16.06
N PRO A 34 51.15 14.87 16.41
CA PRO A 34 49.83 14.25 16.30
C PRO A 34 49.33 13.59 17.61
N TRP A 35 48.02 13.57 17.91
CA TRP A 35 47.50 12.65 18.93
C TRP A 35 46.13 12.05 18.61
N ARG A 36 46.07 10.74 18.89
CA ARG A 36 44.98 9.77 18.73
C ARG A 36 43.80 10.02 19.69
N CYS A 37 42.67 9.46 19.29
CA CYS A 37 41.57 8.85 20.05
C CYS A 37 41.41 9.15 21.54
N LEU A 38 40.17 9.44 21.95
CA LEU A 38 39.49 8.68 23.00
C LEU A 38 37.96 8.88 22.91
N LEU A 39 37.28 7.76 22.64
CA LEU A 39 35.88 7.53 23.00
C LEU A 39 35.77 7.51 24.53
N THR A 40 34.77 8.21 25.07
CA THR A 40 34.26 7.88 26.39
C THR A 40 32.74 7.81 26.36
N THR A 41 32.28 6.63 26.74
CA THR A 41 30.92 6.19 27.03
C THR A 41 30.24 7.00 28.12
N PHE A 42 28.93 7.23 28.00
CA PHE A 42 28.04 7.30 29.15
C PHE A 42 26.74 6.54 28.86
N SER A 43 26.44 5.61 29.76
CA SER A 43 25.19 4.86 29.87
C SER A 43 24.84 4.87 31.35
N LEU A 44 23.65 5.37 31.71
CA LEU A 44 22.92 4.99 32.91
C LEU A 44 21.41 5.19 32.64
N ALA A 45 20.62 4.33 33.28
CA ALA A 45 19.26 3.96 32.88
C ALA A 45 18.17 4.52 33.82
N THR A 46 17.02 4.92 33.24
CA THR A 46 15.57 4.74 33.63
C THR A 46 15.05 5.04 35.07
N PRO A 47 13.71 5.18 35.35
CA PRO A 47 12.50 5.27 34.50
C PRO A 47 11.39 6.30 34.92
N TRP A 48 10.29 6.35 34.14
CA TRP A 48 8.89 6.80 34.43
C TRP A 48 8.48 8.28 34.28
N GLY A 49 7.30 8.49 33.67
CA GLY A 49 6.40 9.62 33.98
C GLY A 49 5.67 10.29 32.82
N SER A 50 4.38 9.95 32.67
CA SER A 50 3.27 10.68 32.02
C SER A 50 3.41 12.20 31.89
N TRP A 51 3.05 12.76 30.72
CA TRP A 51 2.63 14.17 30.57
C TRP A 51 1.58 14.33 29.45
N GLU A 52 0.32 14.07 29.81
CA GLU A 52 -0.79 14.98 29.48
C GLU A 52 -0.81 16.09 30.56
N GLU A 53 -1.32 17.27 30.22
CA GLU A 53 -1.38 18.52 31.00
C GLU A 53 -0.19 19.47 30.90
N LEU A 54 -0.30 20.45 30.00
CA LEU A 54 -0.23 21.87 30.33
C LEU A 54 -0.67 22.69 29.10
N ARG A 55 -1.97 22.98 29.05
CA ARG A 55 -2.54 24.14 28.35
C ARG A 55 -2.77 25.23 29.40
N SER A 56 -2.49 26.47 29.00
CA SER A 56 -2.81 27.76 29.65
C SER A 56 -1.63 28.42 30.37
N GLU A 57 -1.03 29.41 29.73
CA GLU A 57 -1.10 30.83 30.13
C GLU A 57 -0.08 31.65 29.33
N LEU A 58 -0.58 32.54 28.46
CA LEU A 58 -0.08 33.91 28.28
C LEU A 58 -0.93 34.58 27.19
N GLN A 59 -1.79 35.48 27.64
CA GLN A 59 -2.61 36.35 26.83
C GLN A 59 -2.22 37.80 27.14
N CYS A 60 -2.29 38.62 26.09
CA CYS A 60 -2.27 40.10 26.05
C CYS A 60 -0.94 40.83 26.28
N GLN A 61 -0.50 41.56 25.24
CA GLN A 61 -0.74 43.00 25.20
C GLN A 61 -0.76 43.53 23.75
N ASP A 62 -1.89 44.17 23.43
CA ASP A 62 -2.11 45.01 22.25
C ASP A 62 -1.39 46.35 22.38
N ALA A 63 -0.94 46.90 21.25
CA ALA A 63 -0.85 48.34 21.04
C ALA A 63 -1.20 48.67 19.58
N ALA A 64 -2.25 49.47 19.41
CA ALA A 64 -2.79 49.92 18.15
C ALA A 64 -2.23 51.29 17.72
N SER A 65 -2.50 51.61 16.44
CA SER A 65 -2.92 52.93 15.92
C SER A 65 -1.96 53.80 15.06
N VAL A 66 -2.32 53.84 13.75
CA VAL A 66 -2.60 55.03 12.90
C VAL A 66 -1.45 55.84 12.29
N GLY A 67 -1.51 56.04 10.96
CA GLY A 67 -0.94 57.22 10.28
C GLY A 67 -0.81 57.11 8.74
N ALA A 68 -1.60 57.90 8.01
CA ALA A 68 -1.65 58.14 6.55
C ALA A 68 -0.27 58.37 5.88
N GLY A 69 -0.01 58.14 4.58
CA GLY A 69 -0.79 58.44 3.37
C GLY A 69 -0.27 59.72 2.70
N LEU A 70 -0.17 59.73 1.35
CA LEU A 70 0.33 60.78 0.41
C LEU A 70 1.80 60.56 -0.05
N LEU A 71 2.23 60.69 -1.31
CA LEU A 71 1.67 61.11 -2.60
C LEU A 71 2.62 60.65 -3.73
N LEU A 72 2.09 60.38 -4.93
CA LEU A 72 2.82 60.28 -6.22
C LEU A 72 3.44 61.65 -6.59
N PRO A 73 4.45 61.72 -7.49
CA PRO A 73 4.11 61.89 -8.90
C PRO A 73 4.99 61.13 -9.91
N SER A 74 4.30 60.73 -10.97
CA SER A 74 4.73 60.31 -12.30
C SER A 74 5.65 61.30 -13.02
N TRP A 75 6.68 60.79 -13.70
CA TRP A 75 7.29 61.41 -14.89
C TRP A 75 7.58 60.33 -15.96
N VAL A 76 7.19 60.66 -17.19
CA VAL A 76 7.40 60.03 -18.51
C VAL A 76 8.06 61.13 -19.37
N PRO A 77 8.64 60.93 -20.57
CA PRO A 77 9.24 59.77 -21.26
C PRO A 77 10.70 60.04 -21.70
N SER A 78 11.39 59.04 -22.26
CA SER A 78 12.21 59.23 -23.47
C SER A 78 12.79 57.90 -24.00
N HIS A 79 12.30 57.47 -25.16
CA HIS A 79 13.05 56.64 -26.11
C HIS A 79 13.97 57.58 -26.94
N PRO A 80 15.09 57.07 -27.49
CA PRO A 80 15.04 56.62 -28.89
C PRO A 80 15.93 55.39 -29.23
N SER A 81 15.40 54.60 -30.18
CA SER A 81 16.04 53.87 -31.30
C SER A 81 17.55 53.57 -31.32
N CYS A 82 17.96 52.35 -31.69
CA CYS A 82 18.32 51.94 -33.07
C CYS A 82 19.02 50.57 -33.16
N SER A 83 18.61 49.78 -34.19
CA SER A 83 19.37 48.85 -35.08
C SER A 83 20.50 47.97 -34.50
N ALA A 84 20.42 46.63 -34.51
CA ALA A 84 20.50 45.66 -35.64
C ALA A 84 21.95 45.26 -36.06
N ILE A 85 22.06 44.00 -36.56
CA ILE A 85 23.23 43.29 -37.18
C ILE A 85 24.07 42.49 -36.16
N GLY A 86 24.47 41.21 -36.33
CA GLY A 86 24.37 40.20 -37.40
C GLY A 86 25.01 38.87 -36.89
N CYS A 87 24.42 37.71 -37.20
CA CYS A 87 24.90 36.63 -38.10
C CYS A 87 26.29 36.01 -37.87
N SER A 88 26.32 34.67 -37.63
CA SER A 88 27.07 33.58 -38.32
C SER A 88 27.31 32.40 -37.33
N ALA A 89 26.87 31.14 -37.53
CA ALA A 89 26.99 30.13 -38.61
C ALA A 89 28.35 29.42 -38.65
N TRP A 90 28.44 28.16 -38.17
CA TRP A 90 29.48 27.19 -38.58
C TRP A 90 28.93 25.74 -38.69
N LYS A 91 29.35 25.07 -39.77
CA LYS A 91 28.96 23.74 -40.27
C LYS A 91 29.96 22.64 -39.81
N LEU A 92 29.40 21.42 -39.62
CA LEU A 92 29.84 20.04 -40.01
C LEU A 92 31.25 19.81 -40.64
N PRO A 93 31.85 18.60 -40.48
CA PRO A 93 31.51 17.44 -41.34
C PRO A 93 31.62 16.02 -40.74
N SER A 94 30.95 15.07 -41.44
CA SER A 94 31.07 13.60 -41.38
C SER A 94 32.14 13.10 -42.37
N PRO A 95 32.54 11.80 -42.29
CA PRO A 95 32.61 11.01 -43.53
C PRO A 95 31.93 9.63 -43.45
N VAL A 96 31.67 9.11 -44.65
CA VAL A 96 30.93 7.91 -45.09
C VAL A 96 31.89 6.80 -45.49
N TRP A 97 31.54 5.51 -45.29
CA TRP A 97 31.86 4.42 -46.22
C TRP A 97 30.63 3.50 -46.42
N LYS A 98 30.35 3.17 -47.69
CA LYS A 98 29.34 2.24 -48.22
C LYS A 98 29.97 0.87 -48.47
N ALA A 99 29.19 -0.20 -48.37
CA ALA A 99 29.08 -1.22 -49.43
C ALA A 99 27.86 -2.15 -49.18
N ALA A 100 27.16 -2.48 -50.26
CA ALA A 100 25.98 -3.32 -50.35
C ALA A 100 26.27 -4.54 -51.25
N HIS A 101 25.50 -5.62 -51.11
CA HIS A 101 25.03 -6.56 -52.16
C HIS A 101 24.06 -7.53 -51.44
N GLY A 102 22.76 -7.63 -51.81
CA GLY A 102 22.21 -8.38 -52.95
C GLY A 102 21.97 -9.84 -52.52
N LEU A 103 20.83 -10.51 -52.66
CA LEU A 103 19.81 -10.53 -53.72
C LEU A 103 18.60 -11.40 -53.31
N ALA A 104 17.42 -11.02 -53.83
CA ALA A 104 16.34 -11.84 -54.45
C ALA A 104 15.64 -12.96 -53.66
N SER A 105 14.40 -13.37 -53.94
CA SER A 105 13.21 -12.89 -54.68
C SER A 105 12.27 -14.12 -54.79
N ARG A 106 10.95 -13.90 -54.78
CA ARG A 106 9.83 -14.58 -55.52
C ARG A 106 8.56 -14.50 -54.66
N SER A 107 7.50 -13.73 -54.94
CA SER A 107 6.69 -13.41 -56.14
C SER A 107 5.47 -14.33 -56.35
N CYS A 108 4.37 -13.69 -56.79
CA CYS A 108 3.10 -14.17 -57.36
C CYS A 108 1.93 -14.31 -56.36
N GLY A 109 0.72 -13.78 -56.60
CA GLY A 109 0.16 -13.03 -57.72
C GLY A 109 -1.39 -13.05 -57.69
N TRP A 110 -2.01 -11.89 -57.91
CA TRP A 110 -3.33 -11.57 -58.51
C TRP A 110 -4.57 -12.47 -58.31
N ARG A 111 -5.72 -11.87 -57.92
CA ARG A 111 -6.95 -11.81 -58.77
C ARG A 111 -8.04 -10.85 -58.25
N LEU A 112 -8.59 -10.06 -59.17
CA LEU A 112 -9.79 -9.21 -59.06
C LEU A 112 -11.04 -10.01 -59.53
N LYS A 113 -12.21 -9.82 -58.91
CA LYS A 113 -13.56 -9.91 -59.55
C LYS A 113 -14.66 -9.37 -58.62
N ARG A 114 -15.47 -8.44 -59.13
CA ARG A 114 -16.85 -8.06 -58.73
C ARG A 114 -17.84 -8.74 -59.71
N PRO A 115 -19.18 -8.53 -59.68
CA PRO A 115 -20.17 -8.39 -58.58
C PRO A 115 -21.41 -9.30 -58.81
N LEU A 116 -22.43 -9.27 -57.94
CA LEU A 116 -23.81 -9.55 -58.32
C LEU A 116 -24.83 -8.77 -57.46
N SER A 117 -25.83 -8.27 -58.16
CA SER A 117 -26.97 -7.43 -57.76
C SER A 117 -28.11 -8.27 -57.18
N GLN A 118 -28.94 -7.68 -56.31
CA GLN A 118 -30.40 -7.79 -56.45
C GLN A 118 -31.13 -6.62 -55.78
N THR A 119 -32.21 -6.25 -56.46
CA THR A 119 -33.02 -5.03 -56.39
C THR A 119 -34.40 -5.36 -55.83
N LEU A 120 -35.05 -4.43 -55.10
CA LEU A 120 -36.52 -4.20 -55.01
C LEU A 120 -36.73 -3.01 -54.03
N CYS A 121 -36.97 -1.76 -54.47
CA CYS A 121 -38.25 -1.12 -54.85
C CYS A 121 -39.37 -1.38 -53.82
N SER A 122 -40.03 -0.40 -53.18
CA SER A 122 -40.81 0.69 -53.79
C SER A 122 -41.33 1.73 -52.77
N ARG A 123 -41.44 3.01 -53.21
CA ARG A 123 -42.46 4.07 -52.94
C ARG A 123 -42.82 4.42 -51.48
N SER A 124 -42.56 5.62 -50.95
CA SER A 124 -43.00 7.01 -51.28
C SER A 124 -44.45 7.37 -50.91
N VAL A 125 -44.59 8.56 -50.29
CA VAL A 125 -45.75 9.45 -49.98
C VAL A 125 -45.91 9.57 -48.45
N GLY A 126 -45.78 10.70 -47.76
CA GLY A 126 -45.93 12.12 -48.11
C GLY A 126 -47.02 12.71 -47.21
N GLY A 127 -46.72 13.67 -46.32
CA GLY A 127 -47.77 14.38 -45.56
C GLY A 127 -47.33 15.13 -44.30
N LYS A 128 -47.25 16.47 -44.43
CA LYS A 128 -47.29 17.57 -43.43
C LYS A 128 -48.22 17.26 -42.22
N GLY A 129 -48.08 17.72 -40.98
CA GLY A 129 -47.40 18.87 -40.36
C GLY A 129 -48.42 19.57 -39.45
N SER A 130 -48.13 19.78 -38.15
CA SER A 130 -48.71 20.83 -37.27
C SER A 130 -48.33 20.63 -35.79
N THR A 131 -47.74 21.66 -35.18
CA THR A 131 -47.77 22.00 -33.73
C THR A 131 -48.74 23.21 -33.55
N PRO A 132 -49.04 23.80 -32.36
CA PRO A 132 -48.70 23.48 -30.94
C PRO A 132 -49.85 23.65 -29.87
N MET A 133 -49.59 23.18 -28.62
CA MET A 133 -50.05 23.68 -27.28
C MET A 133 -51.54 23.54 -26.85
N PRO A 134 -51.92 23.84 -25.57
CA PRO A 134 -51.44 23.35 -24.25
C PRO A 134 -52.61 22.89 -23.32
N CYS A 135 -52.34 22.19 -22.19
CA CYS A 135 -53.30 22.11 -21.07
C CYS A 135 -52.59 22.08 -19.71
N ARG A 136 -53.24 22.70 -18.72
CA ARG A 136 -52.76 23.18 -17.41
C ARG A 136 -53.61 22.56 -16.30
N PHE A 137 -53.10 22.63 -15.06
CA PHE A 137 -53.72 22.31 -13.73
C PHE A 137 -53.83 20.81 -13.39
N GLU A 138 -53.61 20.35 -12.15
CA GLU A 138 -53.95 20.97 -10.86
C GLU A 138 -53.11 20.44 -9.67
N LYS A 139 -53.01 21.27 -8.61
CA LYS A 139 -52.40 21.02 -7.28
C LYS A 139 -53.41 20.29 -6.37
N MET A 140 -52.94 19.44 -5.46
CA MET A 140 -53.65 19.19 -4.20
C MET A 140 -52.66 19.05 -3.04
N GLU A 141 -52.65 20.07 -2.19
CA GLU A 141 -52.28 20.01 -0.78
C GLU A 141 -53.51 19.59 0.03
N GLY A 142 -53.30 18.79 1.07
CA GLY A 142 -54.32 18.38 2.04
C GLY A 142 -53.66 17.98 3.35
N GLN A 143 -53.53 18.98 4.22
CA GLN A 143 -53.07 18.90 5.61
C GLN A 143 -54.26 18.55 6.53
N VAL A 144 -53.98 18.09 7.76
CA VAL A 144 -54.68 18.37 9.06
C VAL A 144 -54.82 17.11 9.96
N VAL A 145 -53.96 16.99 10.99
CA VAL A 145 -54.21 17.07 12.47
C VAL A 145 -54.81 15.77 13.07
N GLY A 146 -54.36 15.22 14.20
CA GLY A 146 -53.37 15.64 15.18
C GLY A 146 -53.31 14.68 16.38
N THR A 147 -52.23 14.81 17.15
CA THR A 147 -52.13 14.77 18.63
C THR A 147 -52.91 13.68 19.42
N MET A 148 -52.20 12.78 20.13
CA MET A 148 -52.06 12.82 21.60
C MET A 148 -51.14 11.69 22.15
N LEU A 149 -50.54 12.00 23.30
CA LEU A 149 -49.46 11.36 24.05
C LEU A 149 -49.81 10.05 24.81
N ARG A 150 -48.75 9.25 25.04
CA ARG A 150 -48.34 8.47 26.24
C ARG A 150 -49.40 7.63 27.00
N LEU A 151 -49.10 6.34 27.23
CA LEU A 151 -48.70 5.72 28.52
C LEU A 151 -48.87 4.18 28.52
N PHE A 152 -48.18 3.54 29.48
CA PHE A 152 -48.19 2.12 29.93
C PHE A 152 -47.24 1.17 29.17
N ARG A 153 -46.09 0.72 29.71
CA ARG A 153 -45.73 0.06 31.00
C ARG A 153 -46.27 -1.37 31.15
N ASN A 154 -45.35 -2.33 30.97
CA ASN A 154 -45.26 -3.70 31.50
C ASN A 154 -46.43 -4.69 31.31
N ARG A 155 -46.12 -5.86 30.74
CA ARG A 155 -46.47 -7.18 31.33
C ARG A 155 -45.76 -8.35 30.61
N LEU A 156 -44.98 -9.11 31.40
CA LEU A 156 -44.63 -10.51 31.15
C LEU A 156 -45.87 -11.42 31.28
N PRO A 157 -45.79 -12.66 30.79
CA PRO A 157 -46.41 -13.80 31.46
C PRO A 157 -45.39 -14.86 31.91
N ARG A 158 -45.54 -15.32 33.16
CA ARG A 158 -45.02 -16.60 33.69
C ARG A 158 -46.19 -17.59 33.82
N LEU A 159 -46.01 -18.84 33.38
CA LEU A 159 -46.74 -20.05 33.80
C LEU A 159 -45.70 -21.18 33.78
N ARG A 160 -45.21 -21.76 34.89
CA ARG A 160 -45.74 -22.60 35.99
C ARG A 160 -45.26 -24.05 35.80
N ALA A 161 -44.82 -24.64 36.90
CA ALA A 161 -43.91 -25.78 37.02
C ALA A 161 -44.58 -27.16 36.96
N GLY A 162 -43.78 -28.19 36.66
CA GLY A 162 -44.06 -29.62 36.87
C GLY A 162 -42.75 -30.41 36.99
N SER A 163 -42.66 -31.26 38.01
CA SER A 163 -41.46 -31.94 38.53
C SER A 163 -41.41 -33.45 38.18
N ARG A 164 -40.22 -34.00 37.86
CA ARG A 164 -39.60 -35.23 38.46
C ARG A 164 -38.46 -35.85 37.62
N GLN A 165 -37.27 -35.88 38.22
CA GLN A 165 -36.35 -37.02 38.48
C GLN A 165 -35.63 -37.82 37.36
N ASP A 166 -34.29 -37.75 37.43
CA ASP A 166 -33.19 -38.69 37.13
C ASP A 166 -33.16 -39.54 35.84
N ASN A 167 -32.13 -39.33 35.00
CA ASN A 167 -31.01 -40.28 34.87
C ASN A 167 -29.88 -39.78 33.94
N LEU A 168 -28.65 -40.19 34.30
CA LEU A 168 -27.36 -39.90 33.67
C LEU A 168 -27.28 -40.26 32.17
N ARG A 169 -26.60 -39.39 31.39
CA ARG A 169 -25.58 -39.81 30.41
C ARG A 169 -24.68 -38.64 30.03
N GLU A 170 -23.39 -38.93 30.13
CA GLU A 170 -22.22 -38.11 29.88
C GLU A 170 -22.11 -37.76 28.38
N ALA A 171 -22.03 -36.47 28.06
CA ALA A 171 -21.73 -35.99 26.71
C ALA A 171 -20.59 -34.98 26.80
N ALA A 172 -19.47 -35.33 26.18
CA ALA A 172 -18.25 -34.56 26.12
C ALA A 172 -18.50 -33.15 25.57
N LYS A 173 -18.06 -32.13 26.31
CA LYS A 173 -17.96 -30.75 25.81
C LYS A 173 -16.75 -30.64 24.90
N GLU A 174 -16.98 -30.40 23.60
CA GLU A 174 -15.97 -29.79 22.74
C GLU A 174 -15.58 -28.40 23.29
N PRO A 175 -14.28 -28.02 23.27
CA PRO A 175 -13.88 -26.68 23.66
C PRO A 175 -14.24 -25.66 22.56
N GLU A 176 -14.97 -24.62 22.95
CA GLU A 176 -15.26 -23.44 22.12
C GLU A 176 -13.97 -22.82 21.56
N ARG A 177 -13.93 -22.62 20.23
CA ARG A 177 -12.84 -21.90 19.54
C ARG A 177 -12.83 -20.44 19.95
N ALA A 178 -11.71 -20.01 20.52
CA ALA A 178 -11.39 -18.60 20.72
C ALA A 178 -11.01 -17.94 19.36
N PRO A 179 -11.37 -16.66 19.13
CA PRO A 179 -11.12 -16.00 17.85
C PRO A 179 -9.63 -15.67 17.67
N GLU A 180 -9.12 -15.99 16.48
CA GLU A 180 -7.76 -15.72 16.03
C GLU A 180 -7.57 -14.20 15.83
N HIS A 181 -6.64 -13.62 16.60
CA HIS A 181 -6.27 -12.20 16.51
C HIS A 181 -4.84 -12.07 16.01
N CYS A 182 -4.66 -11.43 14.85
CA CYS A 182 -3.42 -10.75 14.50
C CYS A 182 -3.76 -9.37 13.88
N LEU A 183 -2.90 -8.39 14.21
CA LEU A 183 -2.98 -6.95 14.00
C LEU A 183 -3.78 -6.17 15.07
N SER A 184 -3.08 -5.19 15.65
CA SER A 184 -3.43 -4.23 16.71
C SER A 184 -4.92 -4.02 16.99
N THR A 185 -5.32 -4.26 18.25
CA THR A 185 -6.51 -3.73 18.94
C THR A 185 -7.60 -3.14 18.03
N PHE A 186 -8.28 -4.01 17.28
CA PHE A 186 -9.45 -3.64 16.47
C PHE A 186 -10.68 -3.50 17.38
N ALA A 187 -10.82 -2.35 18.02
CA ALA A 187 -12.01 -1.96 18.76
C ALA A 187 -12.70 -0.78 18.07
N GLY A 188 -13.59 -1.10 17.12
CA GLY A 188 -14.49 -0.16 16.44
C GLY A 188 -15.25 -0.88 15.33
N GLY A 189 -16.58 -0.85 15.34
CA GLY A 189 -17.46 -1.65 14.47
C GLY A 189 -17.04 -1.63 13.00
N GLN A 190 -16.52 -2.77 12.51
CA GLN A 190 -15.82 -2.83 11.23
C GLN A 190 -16.78 -2.72 10.03
N HIS A 191 -16.70 -1.59 9.34
CA HIS A 191 -17.15 -1.52 7.94
C HIS A 191 -16.16 -2.27 7.05
N PHE A 192 -16.60 -2.80 5.91
CA PHE A 192 -15.72 -3.42 4.90
C PHE A 192 -14.55 -2.50 4.48
N PHE A 193 -14.79 -1.20 4.44
CA PHE A 193 -13.82 -0.18 4.03
C PHE A 193 -14.23 1.16 4.67
N GLU A 194 -13.30 2.11 4.74
CA GLU A 194 -13.60 3.46 5.23
C GLU A 194 -14.08 4.38 4.12
N TYR A 195 -13.41 4.37 2.97
CA TYR A 195 -13.72 5.27 1.85
C TYR A 195 -13.65 4.60 0.48
N LEU A 196 -14.46 5.07 -0.46
CA LEU A 196 -14.27 4.92 -1.89
C LEU A 196 -14.09 6.31 -2.49
N PHE A 197 -12.98 6.53 -3.18
CA PHE A 197 -12.69 7.73 -3.96
C PHE A 197 -12.66 7.41 -5.44
N VAL A 198 -13.15 8.36 -6.27
CA VAL A 198 -12.88 8.36 -7.71
C VAL A 198 -12.01 9.56 -8.04
N VAL A 199 -10.79 9.29 -8.45
CA VAL A 199 -9.82 10.32 -8.83
C VAL A 199 -9.80 10.44 -10.36
N SER A 200 -9.97 11.67 -10.85
CA SER A 200 -9.90 11.99 -12.27
C SER A 200 -8.89 13.10 -12.51
N LEU A 201 -8.24 13.07 -13.67
CA LEU A 201 -7.38 14.15 -14.14
C LEU A 201 -8.21 15.35 -14.61
N LYS A 202 -7.98 16.52 -14.01
CA LYS A 202 -8.58 17.79 -14.43
C LYS A 202 -7.50 18.72 -14.98
N LYS A 203 -7.85 19.50 -16.00
CA LYS A 203 -6.92 20.46 -16.59
C LYS A 203 -6.68 21.61 -15.61
N LYS A 204 -5.42 21.98 -15.38
CA LYS A 204 -5.07 23.13 -14.55
C LYS A 204 -5.56 24.42 -15.20
N SER A 205 -5.96 25.39 -14.39
CA SER A 205 -6.41 26.72 -14.87
C SER A 205 -5.29 27.54 -15.51
N SER A 206 -4.03 27.28 -15.12
CA SER A 206 -2.84 28.04 -15.50
C SER A 206 -2.00 27.41 -16.62
N GLY A 207 -2.40 26.27 -17.21
CA GLY A 207 -1.55 25.58 -18.17
C GLY A 207 -2.23 24.48 -19.02
N HIS A 208 -1.40 23.74 -19.75
CA HIS A 208 -1.82 22.57 -20.53
C HIS A 208 -1.80 21.26 -19.73
N ASP A 209 -1.26 21.28 -18.52
CA ASP A 209 -1.11 20.10 -17.68
C ASP A 209 -2.39 19.70 -16.96
N TYR A 210 -2.40 18.46 -16.50
CA TYR A 210 -3.47 17.90 -15.70
C TYR A 210 -3.04 17.73 -14.24
N GLU A 211 -4.01 17.75 -13.34
CA GLU A 211 -3.84 17.39 -11.95
C GLU A 211 -4.87 16.35 -11.51
N PRO A 212 -4.46 15.37 -10.69
CA PRO A 212 -5.37 14.39 -10.15
C PRO A 212 -6.27 15.06 -9.10
N THR A 213 -7.58 14.90 -9.24
CA THR A 213 -8.57 15.48 -8.33
C THR A 213 -9.64 14.47 -7.97
N ILE A 214 -10.09 14.50 -6.71
CA ILE A 214 -11.22 13.67 -6.26
C ILE A 214 -12.49 14.24 -6.88
N THR A 215 -13.19 13.39 -7.63
CA THR A 215 -14.43 13.71 -8.37
C THR A 215 -15.66 13.06 -7.78
N TYR A 216 -15.48 11.99 -7.01
CA TYR A 216 -16.54 11.33 -6.26
C TYR A 216 -15.94 10.74 -4.98
N GLN A 217 -16.74 10.74 -3.92
CA GLN A 217 -16.39 10.16 -2.64
C GLN A 217 -17.61 9.49 -2.00
N PHE A 218 -17.36 8.34 -1.39
CA PHE A 218 -18.29 7.67 -0.50
C PHE A 218 -17.56 7.19 0.77
N PRO A 219 -18.12 7.37 1.98
CA PRO A 219 -19.31 8.17 2.29
C PRO A 219 -19.09 9.65 1.97
N LYS A 220 -20.16 10.40 1.72
CA LYS A 220 -20.06 11.86 1.55
C LYS A 220 -19.57 12.50 2.84
N ARG A 221 -18.77 13.56 2.72
CA ARG A 221 -18.23 14.34 3.86
C ARG A 221 -19.29 14.77 4.88
N GLU A 222 -20.46 15.18 4.41
CA GLU A 222 -21.62 15.57 5.24
C GLU A 222 -22.12 14.46 6.17
N ASN A 223 -21.86 13.20 5.83
CA ASN A 223 -22.27 12.03 6.60
C ASN A 223 -21.16 11.50 7.54
N LEU A 224 -20.01 12.19 7.60
CA LEU A 224 -18.88 11.79 8.43
C LEU A 224 -18.95 12.43 9.82
N LEU A 225 -18.57 11.65 10.84
CA LEU A 225 -18.37 12.18 12.19
C LEU A 225 -17.14 13.12 12.22
N ARG A 226 -17.09 14.04 13.17
CA ARG A 226 -16.00 15.04 13.27
C ARG A 226 -14.60 14.43 13.21
N GLY A 227 -14.34 13.34 13.96
CA GLY A 227 -13.03 12.67 13.93
C GLY A 227 -12.71 12.03 12.57
N GLN A 228 -13.73 11.57 11.83
CA GLN A 228 -13.56 11.03 10.49
C GLN A 228 -13.26 12.14 9.47
N GLN A 229 -13.79 13.35 9.67
CA GLN A 229 -13.51 14.51 8.80
C GLN A 229 -12.06 14.98 8.89
N GLU A 230 -11.47 14.98 10.09
CA GLU A 230 -10.04 15.34 10.28
C GLU A 230 -9.11 14.32 9.61
N GLU A 231 -9.47 13.04 9.68
CA GLU A 231 -8.74 11.98 8.98
C GLU A 231 -8.94 12.08 7.46
N GLU A 232 -10.17 12.29 7.01
CA GLU A 232 -10.51 12.51 5.60
C GLU A 232 -9.68 13.65 5.01
N GLU A 233 -9.62 14.81 5.68
CA GLU A 233 -8.88 15.97 5.19
C GLU A 233 -7.40 15.66 4.89
N ARG A 234 -6.78 14.86 5.76
CA ARG A 234 -5.41 14.34 5.54
C ARG A 234 -5.35 13.44 4.31
N LEU A 235 -6.31 12.53 4.15
CA LEU A 235 -6.41 11.64 2.99
C LEU A 235 -6.65 12.41 1.69
N LEU A 236 -7.47 13.46 1.68
CA LEU A 236 -7.80 14.24 0.47
C LEU A 236 -6.54 14.82 -0.22
N SER A 237 -5.52 15.15 0.56
CA SER A 237 -4.24 15.65 0.04
C SER A 237 -3.36 14.53 -0.56
N ALA A 238 -3.37 13.35 0.05
CA ALA A 238 -2.47 12.25 -0.33
C ALA A 238 -3.05 11.37 -1.44
N ILE A 239 -4.33 11.01 -1.37
CA ILE A 239 -4.97 10.03 -2.27
C ILE A 239 -4.78 10.35 -3.76
N PRO A 240 -4.95 11.60 -4.23
CA PRO A 240 -4.73 11.92 -5.64
C PRO A 240 -3.30 11.61 -6.12
N LEU A 241 -2.30 11.90 -5.29
CA LEU A 241 -0.88 11.66 -5.59
C LEU A 241 -0.60 10.15 -5.72
N PHE A 242 -1.16 9.34 -4.83
CA PHE A 242 -0.98 7.89 -4.87
C PHE A 242 -1.80 7.19 -5.97
N CYS A 243 -2.93 7.78 -6.40
CA CYS A 243 -3.69 7.27 -7.53
C CYS A 243 -3.00 7.53 -8.88
N PHE A 244 -2.20 8.60 -8.98
CA PHE A 244 -1.42 8.95 -10.16
C PHE A 244 0.05 9.21 -9.76
N PRO A 245 0.78 8.15 -9.37
CA PRO A 245 2.13 8.28 -8.83
C PRO A 245 3.17 8.67 -9.90
N ASP A 246 2.82 8.49 -11.18
CA ASP A 246 3.66 8.68 -12.35
C ASP A 246 3.94 10.15 -12.71
N GLY A 247 3.34 11.09 -11.97
CA GLY A 247 3.48 12.52 -12.20
C GLY A 247 2.31 13.15 -12.96
N ASN A 248 2.50 14.39 -13.43
CA ASN A 248 1.46 15.20 -14.09
C ASN A 248 1.53 15.23 -15.63
N GLU A 249 2.44 14.46 -16.22
CA GLU A 249 2.65 14.38 -17.67
C GLU A 249 1.61 13.49 -18.36
N TRP A 250 0.34 13.89 -18.28
CA TRP A 250 -0.77 13.13 -18.87
C TRP A 250 -1.24 13.72 -20.19
N ALA A 251 -1.46 12.84 -21.17
CA ALA A 251 -2.11 13.17 -22.42
C ALA A 251 -3.41 12.36 -22.58
N PRO A 252 -4.44 12.89 -23.27
CA PRO A 252 -5.61 12.10 -23.63
C PRO A 252 -5.25 10.88 -24.48
N LEU A 253 -5.70 9.70 -24.06
CA LEU A 253 -5.43 8.40 -24.68
C LEU A 253 -6.70 7.83 -25.33
N THR A 254 -6.54 7.10 -26.42
CA THR A 254 -7.63 6.34 -27.05
C THR A 254 -7.79 4.95 -26.43
N GLU A 255 -6.68 4.37 -26.01
CA GLU A 255 -6.56 3.04 -25.41
C GLU A 255 -5.62 3.13 -24.22
N TYR A 256 -5.96 2.41 -23.16
CA TYR A 256 -5.14 2.30 -21.96
C TYR A 256 -5.50 0.98 -21.26
N PRO A 257 -4.53 0.10 -20.97
CA PRO A 257 -4.80 -1.17 -20.33
C PRO A 257 -5.34 -0.94 -18.91
N ARG A 258 -6.25 -1.78 -18.46
CA ARG A 258 -6.70 -1.72 -17.06
C ARG A 258 -5.51 -2.10 -16.17
N GLU A 259 -5.31 -1.35 -15.10
CA GLU A 259 -4.28 -1.64 -14.09
C GLU A 259 -4.91 -1.73 -12.71
N THR A 260 -4.48 -2.71 -11.92
CA THR A 260 -4.86 -2.86 -10.51
C THR A 260 -3.60 -2.79 -9.67
N PHE A 261 -3.56 -1.91 -8.69
CA PHE A 261 -2.42 -1.78 -7.80
C PHE A 261 -2.87 -1.35 -6.40
N SER A 262 -1.99 -1.49 -5.43
CA SER A 262 -2.26 -1.04 -4.07
C SER A 262 -1.12 -0.21 -3.54
N PHE A 263 -1.46 0.84 -2.79
CA PHE A 263 -0.51 1.62 -2.00
C PHE A 263 -0.84 1.51 -0.52
N VAL A 264 0.09 1.92 0.34
CA VAL A 264 -0.10 1.93 1.79
C VAL A 264 0.18 3.31 2.36
N LEU A 265 -0.77 3.81 3.14
CA LEU A 265 -0.65 5.02 3.93
C LEU A 265 -0.38 4.62 5.38
N THR A 266 0.66 5.22 5.96
CA THR A 266 1.03 4.98 7.36
C THR A 266 0.67 6.21 8.20
N ASN A 267 -0.21 6.01 9.18
CA ASN A 267 -0.64 7.01 10.13
C ASN A 267 0.46 7.35 11.15
N VAL A 268 0.21 8.36 11.98
CA VAL A 268 1.17 8.82 13.00
C VAL A 268 1.38 7.81 14.13
N ASP A 269 0.38 6.98 14.42
CA ASP A 269 0.39 5.89 15.39
C ASP A 269 1.04 4.60 14.85
N GLY A 270 1.48 4.61 13.59
CA GLY A 270 2.03 3.44 12.90
C GLY A 270 0.98 2.51 12.30
N SER A 271 -0.32 2.79 12.47
CA SER A 271 -1.39 2.04 11.79
C SER A 271 -1.30 2.26 10.27
N ARG A 272 -1.69 1.23 9.52
CA ARG A 272 -1.59 1.22 8.06
C ARG A 272 -2.98 1.12 7.43
N LYS A 273 -3.19 1.91 6.38
CA LYS A 273 -4.36 1.84 5.51
C LYS A 273 -3.91 1.48 4.10
N ILE A 274 -4.66 0.60 3.45
CA ILE A 274 -4.36 0.13 2.10
C ILE A 274 -5.31 0.82 1.14
N GLY A 275 -4.75 1.43 0.10
CA GLY A 275 -5.50 2.00 -1.01
C GLY A 275 -5.53 1.05 -2.19
N TYR A 276 -6.65 0.38 -2.40
CA TYR A 276 -6.90 -0.53 -3.51
C TYR A 276 -7.34 0.23 -4.74
N CYS A 277 -6.52 0.26 -5.78
CA CYS A 277 -6.74 1.08 -6.96
C CYS A 277 -7.08 0.24 -8.19
N ARG A 278 -8.09 0.68 -8.94
CA ARG A 278 -8.36 0.26 -10.32
C ARG A 278 -8.25 1.46 -11.24
N ARG A 279 -7.19 1.51 -12.03
CA ARG A 279 -6.93 2.56 -13.03
C ARG A 279 -7.38 2.07 -14.40
N LEU A 280 -8.22 2.85 -15.07
CA LEU A 280 -8.76 2.49 -16.38
C LEU A 280 -9.16 3.72 -17.20
N LEU A 281 -9.32 3.52 -18.52
CA LEU A 281 -9.92 4.52 -19.40
C LEU A 281 -11.45 4.42 -19.34
N PRO A 282 -12.18 5.50 -19.00
CA PRO A 282 -13.64 5.47 -18.99
C PRO A 282 -14.22 5.16 -20.38
N ALA A 283 -15.37 4.47 -20.43
CA ALA A 283 -16.08 4.21 -21.69
C ALA A 283 -16.46 5.51 -22.42
N GLY A 284 -16.45 5.49 -23.76
CA GLY A 284 -16.61 6.68 -24.59
C GLY A 284 -15.94 6.55 -25.96
N ARG A 285 -16.06 7.58 -26.80
CA ARG A 285 -15.38 7.67 -28.10
C ARG A 285 -14.26 8.71 -28.05
N GLY A 286 -13.16 8.43 -28.73
CA GLY A 286 -12.04 9.37 -28.89
C GLY A 286 -11.09 9.44 -27.69
N PRO A 287 -10.16 10.42 -27.71
CA PRO A 287 -9.15 10.60 -26.68
C PRO A 287 -9.79 10.99 -25.33
N ARG A 288 -9.41 10.29 -24.26
CA ARG A 288 -9.94 10.44 -22.90
C ARG A 288 -8.81 10.35 -21.89
N LEU A 289 -9.06 10.80 -20.67
CA LEU A 289 -8.09 10.65 -19.58
C LEU A 289 -8.47 9.46 -18.71
N PRO A 290 -7.46 8.71 -18.21
CA PRO A 290 -7.71 7.64 -17.27
C PRO A 290 -8.31 8.18 -15.96
N LYS A 291 -9.04 7.30 -15.27
CA LYS A 291 -9.59 7.52 -13.94
C LYS A 291 -9.20 6.37 -13.03
N VAL A 292 -9.21 6.63 -11.72
CA VAL A 292 -8.88 5.65 -10.69
C VAL A 292 -10.03 5.52 -9.71
N TYR A 293 -10.51 4.30 -9.51
CA TYR A 293 -11.36 3.93 -8.37
C TYR A 293 -10.44 3.45 -7.25
N CYS A 294 -10.51 4.08 -6.08
CA CYS A 294 -9.64 3.81 -4.95
C CYS A 294 -10.48 3.49 -3.71
N ILE A 295 -10.38 2.26 -3.19
CA ILE A 295 -10.97 1.88 -1.90
C ILE A 295 -9.91 1.96 -0.81
N ILE A 296 -10.22 2.66 0.27
CA ILE A 296 -9.37 2.75 1.47
C ILE A 296 -9.92 1.81 2.54
N SER A 297 -9.10 0.88 2.98
CA SER A 297 -9.43 -0.04 4.07
C SER A 297 -8.22 -0.29 4.96
N CYS A 298 -8.45 -0.46 6.26
CA CYS A 298 -7.48 -1.09 7.16
C CYS A 298 -7.47 -2.62 7.00
N ILE A 299 -8.46 -3.18 6.29
CA ILE A 299 -8.64 -4.60 6.12
C ILE A 299 -7.81 -5.13 4.99
N GLY A 300 -7.31 -6.32 5.28
CA GLY A 300 -6.31 -6.93 4.51
C GLY A 300 -6.74 -8.01 3.52
N CYS A 301 -7.45 -7.69 2.42
CA CYS A 301 -8.00 -8.75 1.56
C CYS A 301 -8.03 -8.40 0.06
N PHE A 302 -6.96 -8.70 -0.68
CA PHE A 302 -6.78 -8.25 -2.07
C PHE A 302 -7.83 -8.84 -3.01
N GLY A 303 -8.09 -10.14 -2.89
CA GLY A 303 -9.10 -10.82 -3.71
C GLY A 303 -10.50 -10.26 -3.49
N LEU A 304 -10.85 -9.90 -2.25
CA LEU A 304 -12.16 -9.34 -1.92
C LEU A 304 -12.30 -7.93 -2.48
N PHE A 305 -11.33 -7.04 -2.25
CA PHE A 305 -11.39 -5.68 -2.77
C PHE A 305 -11.27 -5.61 -4.30
N SER A 306 -10.55 -6.53 -4.93
CA SER A 306 -10.55 -6.66 -6.39
C SER A 306 -11.96 -6.96 -6.91
N LYS A 307 -12.67 -7.93 -6.31
CA LYS A 307 -14.06 -8.23 -6.66
C LYS A 307 -14.99 -7.03 -6.43
N ILE A 308 -14.81 -6.29 -5.33
CA ILE A 308 -15.59 -5.06 -5.09
C ILE A 308 -15.31 -4.02 -6.19
N LEU A 309 -14.05 -3.83 -6.58
CA LEU A 309 -13.68 -2.89 -7.64
C LEU A 309 -14.25 -3.31 -9.00
N ASP A 310 -14.29 -4.61 -9.32
CA ASP A 310 -14.96 -5.13 -10.52
C ASP A 310 -16.45 -4.75 -10.54
N GLU A 311 -17.12 -4.89 -9.39
CA GLU A 311 -18.53 -4.54 -9.22
C GLU A 311 -18.78 -3.02 -9.27
N VAL A 312 -17.86 -2.20 -8.74
CA VAL A 312 -17.91 -0.73 -8.88
C VAL A 312 -17.74 -0.32 -10.34
N GLU A 313 -16.78 -0.92 -11.04
CA GLU A 313 -16.52 -0.67 -12.46
C GLU A 313 -17.76 -1.02 -13.32
N LYS A 314 -18.35 -2.21 -13.12
CA LYS A 314 -19.59 -2.65 -13.78
C LYS A 314 -20.72 -1.64 -13.58
N ARG A 315 -20.92 -1.16 -12.36
CA ARG A 315 -21.97 -0.18 -12.01
C ARG A 315 -21.73 1.19 -12.63
N HIS A 316 -20.48 1.64 -12.65
CA HIS A 316 -20.14 2.92 -13.24
C HIS A 316 -20.45 2.98 -14.74
N GLN A 317 -20.33 1.86 -15.47
CA GLN A 317 -20.70 1.79 -16.89
C GLN A 317 -22.20 2.02 -17.12
N ILE A 318 -23.02 1.84 -16.10
CA ILE A 318 -24.47 2.06 -16.14
C ILE A 318 -24.79 3.48 -15.66
N SER A 319 -24.43 3.80 -14.41
CA SER A 319 -24.60 5.13 -13.84
C SER A 319 -23.81 5.29 -12.54
N VAL A 320 -23.18 6.44 -12.34
CA VAL A 320 -22.51 6.76 -11.06
C VAL A 320 -23.50 6.70 -9.87
N ALA A 321 -24.79 6.97 -10.11
CA ALA A 321 -25.81 6.96 -9.06
C ALA A 321 -26.04 5.56 -8.45
N VAL A 322 -25.80 4.47 -9.20
CA VAL A 322 -25.99 3.10 -8.70
C VAL A 322 -24.83 2.60 -7.84
N ILE A 323 -23.70 3.31 -7.81
CA ILE A 323 -22.57 2.99 -6.94
C ILE A 323 -22.95 3.23 -5.47
N TYR A 324 -23.67 4.31 -5.16
CA TYR A 324 -23.98 4.68 -3.78
C TYR A 324 -24.77 3.59 -3.02
N PRO A 325 -25.90 3.06 -3.52
CA PRO A 325 -26.63 1.99 -2.84
C PRO A 325 -25.80 0.72 -2.64
N PHE A 326 -24.95 0.37 -3.61
CA PHE A 326 -24.06 -0.78 -3.51
C PHE A 326 -23.01 -0.61 -2.39
N MET A 327 -22.32 0.53 -2.37
CA MET A 327 -21.32 0.83 -1.35
C MET A 327 -21.95 0.98 0.04
N GLN A 328 -23.19 1.47 0.13
CA GLN A 328 -23.96 1.50 1.36
C GLN A 328 -24.28 0.09 1.87
N GLY A 329 -24.78 -0.80 1.01
CA GLY A 329 -25.04 -2.19 1.37
C GLY A 329 -23.77 -2.94 1.83
N LEU A 330 -22.62 -2.64 1.21
CA LEU A 330 -21.33 -3.15 1.67
C LEU A 330 -20.95 -2.66 3.09
N ARG A 331 -21.13 -1.37 3.39
CA ARG A 331 -20.79 -0.83 4.73
C ARG A 331 -21.71 -1.34 5.84
N GLU A 332 -22.96 -1.67 5.51
CA GLU A 332 -23.94 -2.21 6.44
C GLU A 332 -23.77 -3.73 6.66
N ALA A 333 -23.15 -4.43 5.72
CA ALA A 333 -22.84 -5.83 5.88
C ALA A 333 -21.67 -6.06 6.86
N ALA A 334 -21.74 -7.14 7.62
CA ALA A 334 -20.63 -7.56 8.47
C ALA A 334 -19.48 -8.10 7.61
N PHE A 335 -18.24 -7.72 7.95
CA PHE A 335 -17.08 -8.28 7.28
C PHE A 335 -16.99 -9.80 7.50
N PRO A 336 -16.75 -10.63 6.46
CA PRO A 336 -16.68 -12.08 6.60
C PRO A 336 -15.56 -12.52 7.56
N ALA A 337 -15.86 -13.48 8.43
CA ALA A 337 -14.84 -14.22 9.16
C ALA A 337 -14.00 -15.09 8.18
N PRO A 338 -12.77 -15.51 8.54
CA PRO A 338 -11.95 -16.36 7.68
C PRO A 338 -12.70 -17.63 7.23
N GLY A 339 -12.62 -17.95 5.93
CA GLY A 339 -13.34 -19.06 5.31
C GLY A 339 -14.86 -18.89 5.18
N LYS A 340 -15.42 -17.73 5.54
CA LYS A 340 -16.86 -17.42 5.41
C LYS A 340 -17.13 -16.52 4.21
N THR A 341 -18.38 -16.58 3.75
CA THR A 341 -18.89 -15.81 2.61
C THR A 341 -20.02 -14.90 3.07
N VAL A 342 -19.98 -13.65 2.61
CA VAL A 342 -21.08 -12.70 2.73
C VAL A 342 -21.69 -12.50 1.36
N THR A 343 -23.02 -12.59 1.28
CA THR A 343 -23.76 -12.38 0.04
C THR A 343 -24.54 -11.07 0.10
N LEU A 344 -24.27 -10.19 -0.86
CA LEU A 344 -24.91 -8.89 -0.96
C LEU A 344 -25.96 -8.92 -2.06
N LYS A 345 -27.16 -8.45 -1.74
CA LYS A 345 -28.21 -8.18 -2.73
C LYS A 345 -27.93 -6.83 -3.34
N SER A 346 -27.69 -6.78 -4.64
CA SER A 346 -27.54 -5.53 -5.37
C SER A 346 -28.53 -5.47 -6.51
N PHE A 347 -29.25 -4.36 -6.59
CA PHE A 347 -30.07 -4.06 -7.75
C PHE A 347 -29.23 -3.36 -8.82
N ILE A 348 -29.31 -3.83 -10.07
CA ILE A 348 -28.74 -3.19 -11.24
C ILE A 348 -29.87 -2.86 -12.21
N PRO A 349 -30.01 -1.60 -12.68
CA PRO A 349 -30.95 -1.25 -13.72
C PRO A 349 -30.79 -2.19 -14.93
N ASP A 350 -31.90 -2.62 -15.53
CA ASP A 350 -31.98 -3.55 -16.67
C ASP A 350 -31.58 -5.02 -16.39
N SER A 351 -30.72 -5.30 -15.41
CA SER A 351 -30.30 -6.67 -15.06
C SER A 351 -31.08 -7.28 -13.88
N GLY A 352 -31.78 -6.45 -13.10
CA GLY A 352 -32.56 -6.88 -11.94
C GLY A 352 -31.71 -7.05 -10.67
N THR A 353 -32.16 -7.94 -9.77
CA THR A 353 -31.46 -8.21 -8.50
C THR A 353 -30.39 -9.28 -8.70
N GLU A 354 -29.13 -8.90 -8.52
CA GLU A 354 -27.98 -9.80 -8.50
C GLU A 354 -27.50 -10.07 -7.06
N PHE A 355 -26.85 -11.21 -6.88
CA PHE A 355 -26.24 -11.62 -5.61
C PHE A 355 -24.72 -11.67 -5.78
N ILE A 356 -24.01 -10.82 -5.03
CA ILE A 356 -22.54 -10.79 -5.04
C ILE A 356 -22.04 -11.57 -3.83
N SER A 357 -21.21 -12.58 -4.07
CA SER A 357 -20.61 -13.40 -3.01
C SER A 357 -19.17 -12.99 -2.75
N LEU A 358 -18.91 -12.49 -1.55
CA LEU A 358 -17.59 -12.07 -1.07
C LEU A 358 -17.11 -13.07 -0.02
N THR A 359 -16.12 -13.88 -0.40
CA THR A 359 -15.52 -14.90 0.46
C THR A 359 -14.19 -14.42 0.97
N ARG A 360 -13.98 -14.53 2.28
CA ARG A 360 -12.66 -14.34 2.90
C ARG A 360 -11.90 -15.68 2.88
N PRO A 361 -10.64 -15.72 2.41
CA PRO A 361 -9.80 -16.92 2.49
C PRO A 361 -9.72 -17.49 3.91
N LEU A 362 -9.40 -18.78 4.02
CA LEU A 362 -9.26 -19.44 5.32
C LEU A 362 -7.96 -19.00 6.02
N ASP A 363 -6.85 -18.94 5.29
CA ASP A 363 -5.57 -18.46 5.83
C ASP A 363 -5.50 -16.94 5.74
N SER A 364 -5.50 -16.29 6.91
CA SER A 364 -5.48 -14.84 7.00
C SER A 364 -4.15 -14.19 6.68
N HIS A 365 -3.02 -14.92 6.77
CA HIS A 365 -1.69 -14.38 6.51
C HIS A 365 -1.47 -14.11 5.01
N LEU A 366 -2.09 -14.90 4.14
CA LEU A 366 -1.90 -14.84 2.69
C LEU A 366 -3.02 -14.11 1.94
N GLU A 367 -3.99 -13.50 2.63
CA GLU A 367 -5.15 -12.78 2.03
C GLU A 367 -4.77 -11.63 1.07
N HIS A 368 -3.50 -11.25 1.10
CA HIS A 368 -2.95 -10.02 0.58
C HIS A 368 -1.87 -10.17 -0.46
N VAL A 369 -1.60 -11.39 -0.85
CA VAL A 369 -0.34 -11.71 -1.50
C VAL A 369 -0.63 -12.46 -2.78
N ASP A 370 0.12 -12.10 -3.82
CA ASP A 370 0.23 -12.89 -5.03
C ASP A 370 1.71 -13.09 -5.33
N PHE A 371 2.24 -14.26 -4.97
CA PHE A 371 3.64 -14.57 -5.22
C PHE A 371 3.94 -14.81 -6.71
N ARG A 372 2.92 -14.96 -7.58
CA ARG A 372 3.11 -15.13 -9.03
C ARG A 372 3.89 -13.97 -9.62
N SER A 373 3.54 -12.74 -9.25
CA SER A 373 4.20 -11.54 -9.76
C SER A 373 5.68 -11.51 -9.36
N LEU A 374 6.00 -11.92 -8.13
CA LEU A 374 7.38 -11.99 -7.65
C LEU A 374 8.18 -13.07 -8.40
N LEU A 375 7.62 -14.27 -8.57
CA LEU A 375 8.25 -15.38 -9.28
C LEU A 375 8.41 -15.13 -10.79
N ARG A 376 7.53 -14.33 -11.39
CA ARG A 376 7.64 -13.92 -12.79
C ARG A 376 8.81 -12.95 -13.02
N CYS A 377 9.13 -12.14 -12.02
CA CYS A 377 10.17 -11.11 -12.11
C CYS A 377 11.53 -11.56 -11.61
N LEU A 378 11.59 -12.48 -10.64
CA LEU A 378 12.81 -12.81 -9.91
C LEU A 378 12.99 -14.32 -9.76
N ARG A 379 14.25 -14.78 -9.80
CA ARG A 379 14.60 -16.16 -9.46
C ARG A 379 14.69 -16.33 -7.95
N PHE A 380 14.69 -17.57 -7.47
CA PHE A 380 14.67 -17.87 -6.04
C PHE A 380 15.88 -17.29 -5.31
N GLU A 381 17.05 -17.23 -5.95
CA GLU A 381 18.26 -16.67 -5.34
C GLU A 381 18.13 -15.17 -5.08
N GLN A 382 17.47 -14.42 -5.97
CA GLN A 382 17.20 -13.00 -5.76
C GLN A 382 16.15 -12.81 -4.66
N ILE A 383 15.08 -13.60 -4.67
CA ILE A 383 14.03 -13.55 -3.63
C ILE A 383 14.65 -13.82 -2.25
N LEU A 384 15.56 -14.80 -2.15
CA LEU A 384 16.26 -15.12 -0.92
C LEU A 384 17.16 -13.97 -0.45
N GLN A 385 17.84 -13.26 -1.36
CA GLN A 385 18.67 -12.09 -1.03
C GLN A 385 17.84 -10.88 -0.59
N ILE A 386 16.66 -10.68 -1.19
CA ILE A 386 15.68 -9.68 -0.76
C ILE A 386 15.19 -10.03 0.65
N PHE A 387 14.82 -11.30 0.89
CA PHE A 387 14.44 -11.78 2.22
C PHE A 387 15.56 -11.56 3.24
N ALA A 388 16.81 -11.89 2.90
CA ALA A 388 17.98 -11.68 3.73
C ALA A 388 18.18 -10.20 4.12
N SER A 389 17.98 -9.30 3.17
CA SER A 389 18.05 -7.86 3.40
C SER A 389 16.88 -7.36 4.27
N ALA A 390 15.68 -7.90 4.05
CA ALA A 390 14.49 -7.53 4.80
C ALA A 390 14.55 -7.99 6.26
N VAL A 391 15.03 -9.20 6.54
CA VAL A 391 15.18 -9.67 7.95
C VAL A 391 16.21 -8.86 8.74
N LEU A 392 17.12 -8.14 8.09
CA LEU A 392 18.04 -7.21 8.75
C LEU A 392 17.60 -5.75 8.68
N GLU A 393 16.35 -5.48 8.26
CA GLU A 393 15.79 -4.13 8.18
C GLU A 393 16.64 -3.20 7.31
N ARG A 394 17.03 -3.64 6.12
CA ARG A 394 17.75 -2.79 5.17
C ARG A 394 16.85 -1.85 4.40
N ARG A 395 17.45 -0.89 3.70
CA ARG A 395 16.79 -0.03 2.72
C ARG A 395 16.64 -0.79 1.42
N ILE A 396 15.42 -1.07 0.99
CA ILE A 396 15.12 -1.85 -0.21
C ILE A 396 14.23 -1.02 -1.14
N ILE A 397 14.68 -0.84 -2.37
CA ILE A 397 13.93 -0.16 -3.44
C ILE A 397 13.64 -1.17 -4.54
N PHE A 398 12.39 -1.23 -4.96
CA PHE A 398 11.95 -2.01 -6.12
C PHE A 398 11.63 -1.08 -7.27
N LEU A 399 12.08 -1.42 -8.47
CA LEU A 399 11.77 -0.72 -9.72
C LEU A 399 10.96 -1.63 -10.63
N ALA A 400 9.87 -1.11 -11.19
CA ALA A 400 9.10 -1.77 -12.25
C ALA A 400 8.40 -0.74 -13.14
N GLU A 401 8.07 -1.15 -14.37
CA GLU A 401 7.27 -0.34 -15.29
C GLU A 401 5.80 -0.29 -14.85
N ASP A 402 5.20 -1.46 -14.59
CA ASP A 402 3.79 -1.57 -14.22
C ASP A 402 3.56 -1.39 -12.71
N LEU A 403 2.57 -0.57 -12.33
CA LEU A 403 2.15 -0.40 -10.94
C LEU A 403 1.61 -1.68 -10.30
N SER A 404 0.93 -2.53 -11.07
CA SER A 404 0.45 -3.82 -10.59
C SER A 404 1.61 -4.71 -10.16
N THR A 405 2.58 -4.90 -11.05
CA THR A 405 3.77 -5.71 -10.77
C THR A 405 4.54 -5.15 -9.59
N LEU A 406 4.75 -3.83 -9.55
CA LEU A 406 5.47 -3.13 -8.49
C LEU A 406 4.85 -3.40 -7.11
N SER A 407 3.57 -3.06 -6.96
CA SER A 407 2.87 -3.20 -5.67
C SER A 407 2.80 -4.66 -5.23
N GLN A 408 2.41 -5.58 -6.13
CA GLN A 408 2.31 -7.00 -5.81
C GLN A 408 3.64 -7.61 -5.37
N CYS A 409 4.75 -7.31 -6.05
CA CYS A 409 6.06 -7.82 -5.67
C CYS A 409 6.49 -7.36 -4.28
N ILE A 410 6.19 -6.10 -3.92
CA ILE A 410 6.56 -5.55 -2.62
C ILE A 410 5.69 -6.15 -1.50
N HIS A 411 4.38 -6.30 -1.74
CA HIS A 411 3.50 -7.01 -0.81
C HIS A 411 3.94 -8.47 -0.60
N ALA A 412 4.33 -9.16 -1.68
CA ALA A 412 4.87 -10.51 -1.60
C ALA A 412 6.19 -10.57 -0.83
N ALA A 413 7.15 -9.69 -1.11
CA ALA A 413 8.42 -9.63 -0.40
C ALA A 413 8.23 -9.36 1.11
N ALA A 414 7.32 -8.47 1.49
CA ALA A 414 6.98 -8.22 2.89
C ALA A 414 6.32 -9.44 3.55
N ALA A 415 5.49 -10.19 2.83
CA ALA A 415 4.80 -11.36 3.36
C ALA A 415 5.73 -12.54 3.69
N LEU A 416 6.91 -12.61 3.07
CA LEU A 416 7.94 -13.60 3.40
C LEU A 416 8.46 -13.45 4.84
N LEU A 417 8.24 -12.30 5.49
CA LEU A 417 8.69 -12.04 6.86
C LEU A 417 7.80 -12.68 7.93
N TYR A 418 6.65 -13.26 7.57
CA TYR A 418 5.73 -13.84 8.54
C TYR A 418 6.41 -14.92 9.40
N PRO A 419 6.25 -14.89 10.75
CA PRO A 419 5.21 -14.19 11.53
C PRO A 419 5.50 -12.72 11.86
N PHE A 420 6.61 -12.17 11.39
CA PHE A 420 6.99 -10.79 11.63
C PHE A 420 6.33 -9.85 10.62
N SER A 421 6.06 -8.62 11.05
CA SER A 421 5.53 -7.56 10.19
C SER A 421 6.58 -6.48 10.03
N TRP A 422 6.84 -6.04 8.79
CA TRP A 422 7.76 -4.95 8.50
C TRP A 422 7.44 -3.72 9.36
N ALA A 423 8.39 -3.27 10.16
CA ALA A 423 8.14 -2.26 11.20
C ALA A 423 8.34 -0.82 10.71
N HIS A 424 9.06 -0.63 9.61
CA HIS A 424 9.55 0.68 9.17
C HIS A 424 8.70 1.28 8.04
N THR A 425 9.22 2.32 7.39
CA THR A 425 8.59 2.96 6.23
C THR A 425 8.30 1.92 5.15
N TYR A 426 7.05 1.87 4.71
CA TYR A 426 6.54 0.90 3.75
C TYR A 426 5.65 1.62 2.73
N ILE A 427 6.13 1.75 1.50
CA ILE A 427 5.43 2.49 0.44
C ILE A 427 5.51 1.67 -0.85
N PRO A 428 4.56 0.75 -1.11
CA PRO A 428 4.59 -0.10 -2.30
C PRO A 428 4.60 0.66 -3.62
N VAL A 429 4.06 1.88 -3.63
CA VAL A 429 4.06 2.75 -4.80
C VAL A 429 4.33 4.18 -4.34
N VAL A 430 5.55 4.67 -4.58
CA VAL A 430 5.99 6.02 -4.25
C VAL A 430 5.57 6.96 -5.37
N PRO A 431 4.80 8.03 -5.08
CA PRO A 431 4.51 9.06 -6.07
C PRO A 431 5.73 9.94 -6.33
N GLU A 432 5.81 10.54 -7.53
CA GLU A 432 6.88 11.44 -7.96
C GLU A 432 7.24 12.50 -6.89
N SER A 433 6.22 13.12 -6.29
CA SER A 433 6.40 14.17 -5.27
C SER A 433 7.05 13.69 -3.97
N LEU A 434 7.21 12.38 -3.78
CA LEU A 434 7.80 11.76 -2.58
C LEU A 434 9.08 10.98 -2.89
N LEU A 435 9.67 11.14 -4.08
CA LEU A 435 10.90 10.42 -4.46
C LEU A 435 12.06 10.67 -3.52
N ASP A 436 12.19 11.87 -2.92
CA ASP A 436 13.22 12.20 -1.93
C ASP A 436 13.21 11.28 -0.70
N THR A 437 12.12 10.53 -0.47
CA THR A 437 12.04 9.52 0.60
C THR A 437 13.14 8.45 0.49
N VAL A 438 13.66 8.18 -0.72
CA VAL A 438 14.76 7.20 -0.91
C VAL A 438 16.07 7.63 -0.24
N CYS A 439 16.22 8.93 0.08
CA CYS A 439 17.37 9.46 0.82
C CYS A 439 17.25 9.27 2.35
N CYS A 440 16.15 8.68 2.83
CA CYS A 440 15.94 8.52 4.26
C CYS A 440 16.98 7.59 4.90
N PRO A 441 17.62 7.97 6.03
CA PRO A 441 18.64 7.14 6.66
C PRO A 441 18.05 5.95 7.45
N THR A 442 16.73 5.92 7.67
CA THR A 442 16.10 4.79 8.37
C THR A 442 15.80 3.66 7.39
N PRO A 443 15.64 2.41 7.87
CA PRO A 443 15.16 1.32 7.05
C PRO A 443 13.86 1.67 6.33
N PHE A 444 13.70 1.19 5.10
CA PHE A 444 12.46 1.33 4.34
C PHE A 444 12.35 0.23 3.29
N MET A 445 11.12 -0.04 2.87
CA MET A 445 10.81 -0.88 1.72
C MET A 445 9.86 -0.11 0.82
N VAL A 446 10.33 0.28 -0.36
CA VAL A 446 9.60 1.18 -1.26
C VAL A 446 9.61 0.71 -2.70
N GLY A 447 8.55 1.04 -3.43
CA GLY A 447 8.43 0.81 -4.87
C GLY A 447 8.44 2.10 -5.63
N VAL A 448 9.32 2.21 -6.62
CA VAL A 448 9.44 3.37 -7.50
C VAL A 448 9.22 2.92 -8.93
N GLN A 449 8.54 3.75 -9.73
CA GLN A 449 8.38 3.44 -11.14
C GLN A 449 9.69 3.54 -11.90
N MET A 450 9.88 2.65 -12.87
CA MET A 450 11.09 2.56 -13.68
C MET A 450 11.45 3.88 -14.36
N ARG A 451 10.45 4.70 -14.72
CA ARG A 451 10.67 6.02 -15.33
C ARG A 451 11.50 6.98 -14.47
N PHE A 452 11.50 6.78 -13.15
CA PHE A 452 12.28 7.59 -12.19
C PHE A 452 13.61 6.93 -11.81
N GLN A 453 14.03 5.85 -12.49
CA GLN A 453 15.28 5.13 -12.18
C GLN A 453 16.48 6.07 -12.12
N GLN A 454 16.65 6.95 -13.12
CA GLN A 454 17.81 7.84 -13.16
C GLN A 454 17.84 8.79 -11.96
N GLN A 455 16.70 9.39 -11.61
CA GLN A 455 16.57 10.26 -10.45
C GLN A 455 16.89 9.53 -9.13
N VAL A 456 16.46 8.28 -9.00
CA VAL A 456 16.82 7.43 -7.85
C VAL A 456 18.33 7.14 -7.83
N MET A 457 18.93 6.79 -8.97
CA MET A 457 20.38 6.52 -9.05
C MET A 457 21.25 7.74 -8.75
N ASP A 458 20.77 8.94 -9.11
CA ASP A 458 21.44 10.21 -8.84
C ASP A 458 21.26 10.68 -7.38
N SER A 459 20.34 10.06 -6.64
CA SER A 459 20.09 10.39 -5.24
C SER A 459 21.20 9.86 -4.32
N PRO A 460 21.61 10.61 -3.27
CA PRO A 460 22.65 10.19 -2.34
C PRO A 460 22.14 9.07 -1.42
N MET A 461 22.26 7.83 -1.87
CA MET A 461 21.82 6.64 -1.16
C MET A 461 23.01 5.83 -0.62
N GLU A 462 22.93 5.39 0.63
CA GLU A 462 23.92 4.48 1.23
C GLU A 462 23.26 3.14 1.60
N GLU A 463 23.99 2.03 1.46
CA GLU A 463 23.55 0.69 1.89
C GLU A 463 22.13 0.29 1.43
N VAL A 464 21.82 0.57 0.16
CA VAL A 464 20.52 0.25 -0.46
C VAL A 464 20.64 -1.01 -1.33
N LEU A 465 19.64 -1.90 -1.21
CA LEU A 465 19.38 -2.93 -2.22
C LEU A 465 18.39 -2.39 -3.25
N LEU A 466 18.86 -2.14 -4.48
CA LEU A 466 18.05 -1.62 -5.58
C LEU A 466 17.72 -2.75 -6.57
N VAL A 467 16.46 -3.17 -6.57
CA VAL A 467 15.95 -4.32 -7.32
C VAL A 467 15.27 -3.87 -8.60
N ASN A 468 15.74 -4.33 -9.75
CA ASN A 468 15.09 -4.15 -11.04
C ASN A 468 14.20 -5.36 -11.33
N LEU A 469 12.88 -5.19 -11.23
CA LEU A 469 11.89 -6.24 -11.48
C LEU A 469 11.65 -6.53 -12.97
N CYS A 470 12.06 -5.64 -13.88
CA CYS A 470 11.94 -5.85 -15.31
C CYS A 470 13.00 -6.84 -15.82
N GLU A 471 14.24 -6.67 -15.36
CA GLU A 471 15.38 -7.53 -15.76
C GLU A 471 15.64 -8.69 -14.78
N GLY A 472 15.05 -8.63 -13.59
CA GLY A 472 15.31 -9.60 -12.52
C GLY A 472 16.73 -9.50 -11.95
N THR A 473 17.28 -8.27 -11.90
CA THR A 473 18.66 -7.97 -11.51
C THR A 473 18.71 -7.01 -10.31
N PHE A 474 19.88 -6.91 -9.68
CA PHE A 474 20.16 -5.88 -8.68
C PHE A 474 21.06 -4.82 -9.31
N LEU A 475 20.58 -3.57 -9.33
CA LEU A 475 21.36 -2.43 -9.83
C LEU A 475 22.35 -1.95 -8.76
N MET A 476 21.99 -2.10 -7.49
CA MET A 476 22.84 -1.83 -6.33
C MET A 476 22.64 -2.92 -5.29
N SER A 477 23.72 -3.33 -4.64
CA SER A 477 23.71 -4.27 -3.52
C SER A 477 24.66 -3.78 -2.43
N VAL A 478 24.42 -4.25 -1.21
CA VAL A 478 25.32 -4.02 -0.06
C VAL A 478 26.52 -4.97 -0.13
N GLY A 479 26.33 -6.15 -0.72
CA GLY A 479 27.41 -7.09 -1.09
C GLY A 479 27.57 -8.29 -0.16
N ASP A 480 26.90 -8.32 0.99
CA ASP A 480 26.93 -9.41 1.97
C ASP A 480 25.61 -10.21 2.05
N GLU A 481 24.65 -9.99 1.13
CA GLU A 481 23.31 -10.57 1.19
C GLU A 481 23.32 -12.10 1.29
N LYS A 482 24.27 -12.74 0.59
CA LYS A 482 24.45 -14.21 0.58
C LYS A 482 24.99 -14.77 1.91
N ASP A 483 25.62 -13.92 2.72
CA ASP A 483 26.29 -14.32 3.97
C ASP A 483 25.43 -14.05 5.22
N ILE A 484 24.29 -13.37 5.06
CA ILE A 484 23.39 -13.02 6.17
C ILE A 484 22.75 -14.28 6.76
N LEU A 485 22.19 -15.13 5.91
CA LEU A 485 21.39 -16.29 6.31
C LEU A 485 22.29 -17.53 6.51
N PRO A 486 21.94 -18.47 7.42
CA PRO A 486 22.69 -19.70 7.57
C PRO A 486 22.65 -20.55 6.27
N PRO A 487 23.81 -20.99 5.70
CA PRO A 487 23.85 -21.64 4.39
C PRO A 487 22.92 -22.84 4.24
N LYS A 488 22.90 -23.74 5.23
CA LYS A 488 21.99 -24.90 5.21
C LYS A 488 20.51 -24.52 5.11
N LEU A 489 20.10 -23.42 5.74
CA LEU A 489 18.71 -22.96 5.67
C LEU A 489 18.41 -22.25 4.35
N GLN A 490 19.43 -21.67 3.70
CA GLN A 490 19.30 -21.15 2.34
C GLN A 490 19.07 -22.30 1.37
N ASP A 491 19.89 -23.35 1.45
CA ASP A 491 19.76 -24.56 0.62
C ASP A 491 18.38 -25.21 0.80
N ASP A 492 17.93 -25.37 2.06
CA ASP A 492 16.59 -25.91 2.38
C ASP A 492 15.46 -25.09 1.70
N ILE A 493 15.58 -23.75 1.68
CA ILE A 493 14.58 -22.87 1.04
C ILE A 493 14.61 -23.05 -0.48
N LEU A 494 15.80 -22.99 -1.09
CA LEU A 494 15.96 -23.09 -2.54
C LEU A 494 15.51 -24.46 -3.05
N GLU A 495 15.85 -25.55 -2.35
CA GLU A 495 15.41 -26.90 -2.68
C GLU A 495 13.88 -27.02 -2.60
N SER A 496 13.27 -26.50 -1.53
CA SER A 496 11.81 -26.56 -1.37
C SER A 496 11.07 -25.71 -2.39
N LEU A 497 11.59 -24.55 -2.76
CA LEU A 497 11.01 -23.71 -3.81
C LEU A 497 11.19 -24.34 -5.20
N GLY A 498 12.29 -25.06 -5.45
CA GLY A 498 12.51 -25.74 -6.72
C GLY A 498 11.57 -26.91 -6.99
N GLN A 499 10.87 -27.42 -5.98
CA GLN A 499 9.97 -28.56 -6.09
C GLN A 499 8.55 -28.12 -6.48
N GLY A 500 8.03 -28.58 -7.62
CA GLY A 500 6.59 -28.52 -7.89
C GLY A 500 6.03 -27.21 -8.47
N ILE A 501 6.85 -26.19 -8.78
CA ILE A 501 6.34 -24.92 -9.34
C ILE A 501 5.58 -25.09 -10.65
N ASN A 502 5.98 -26.05 -11.50
CA ASN A 502 5.31 -26.33 -12.76
C ASN A 502 3.89 -26.90 -12.58
N GLU A 503 3.51 -27.35 -11.38
CA GLU A 503 2.18 -27.91 -11.09
C GLU A 503 1.17 -26.85 -10.63
N PHE A 504 1.63 -25.65 -10.22
CA PHE A 504 0.80 -24.64 -9.55
C PHE A 504 0.30 -23.50 -10.47
N GLU A 505 0.39 -23.63 -11.80
CA GLU A 505 -0.01 -22.57 -12.74
C GLU A 505 -1.48 -22.13 -12.55
N THR A 506 -2.36 -23.04 -12.11
CA THR A 506 -3.81 -22.81 -12.14
C THR A 506 -4.42 -22.27 -10.83
N ALA A 507 -3.79 -22.47 -9.66
CA ALA A 507 -4.35 -22.06 -8.35
C ALA A 507 -3.43 -21.11 -7.56
N SER A 508 -3.84 -19.84 -7.39
CA SER A 508 -3.04 -18.80 -6.72
C SER A 508 -2.80 -19.10 -5.23
N GLU A 509 -3.81 -19.67 -4.54
CA GLU A 509 -3.72 -20.01 -3.12
C GLU A 509 -2.67 -21.10 -2.82
N GLN A 510 -2.66 -22.18 -3.62
CA GLN A 510 -1.69 -23.28 -3.46
C GLN A 510 -0.25 -22.81 -3.70
N LEU A 511 -0.04 -21.96 -4.71
CA LEU A 511 1.26 -21.36 -4.96
C LEU A 511 1.70 -20.48 -3.79
N ASN A 512 0.80 -19.69 -3.23
CA ASN A 512 1.14 -18.80 -2.14
C ASN A 512 1.56 -19.57 -0.87
N GLU A 513 0.87 -20.66 -0.55
CA GLU A 513 1.26 -21.55 0.55
C GLU A 513 2.60 -22.24 0.26
N HIS A 514 2.81 -22.72 -0.96
CA HIS A 514 4.05 -23.35 -1.38
C HIS A 514 5.25 -22.40 -1.26
N VAL A 515 5.11 -21.15 -1.70
CA VAL A 515 6.20 -20.15 -1.64
C VAL A 515 6.46 -19.69 -0.22
N SER A 516 5.43 -19.44 0.59
CA SER A 516 5.59 -18.94 1.96
C SER A 516 6.09 -20.00 2.95
N GLY A 517 5.70 -21.26 2.76
CA GLY A 517 6.02 -22.38 3.67
C GLY A 517 7.50 -22.50 4.05
N PRO A 518 8.46 -22.49 3.11
CA PRO A 518 9.89 -22.56 3.40
C PRO A 518 10.39 -21.43 4.30
N PHE A 519 9.89 -20.21 4.13
CA PHE A 519 10.25 -19.05 4.94
C PHE A 519 9.64 -19.13 6.34
N VAL A 520 8.41 -19.65 6.47
CA VAL A 520 7.82 -19.95 7.77
C VAL A 520 8.66 -21.00 8.50
N GLN A 521 9.08 -22.06 7.80
CA GLN A 521 9.95 -23.10 8.37
C GLN A 521 11.32 -22.56 8.79
N PHE A 522 11.88 -21.60 8.04
CA PHE A 522 13.08 -20.89 8.44
C PHE A 522 12.91 -20.23 9.82
N PHE A 523 11.81 -19.52 10.05
CA PHE A 523 11.53 -18.91 11.35
C PHE A 523 11.21 -19.94 12.44
N VAL A 524 10.48 -21.01 12.15
CA VAL A 524 10.27 -22.10 13.11
C VAL A 524 11.61 -22.68 13.59
N LYS A 525 12.55 -22.95 12.67
CA LYS A 525 13.87 -23.51 12.99
C LYS A 525 14.79 -22.53 13.73
N THR A 526 14.65 -21.22 13.51
CA THR A 526 15.56 -20.19 14.05
C THR A 526 15.04 -19.49 15.30
N VAL A 527 13.73 -19.27 15.39
CA VAL A 527 13.08 -18.51 16.46
C VAL A 527 11.95 -19.23 17.16
N GLY A 528 11.48 -20.39 16.67
CA GLY A 528 10.31 -21.10 17.21
C GLY A 528 10.39 -21.46 18.71
N HIS A 529 11.60 -21.53 19.28
CA HIS A 529 11.80 -21.79 20.71
C HIS A 529 11.66 -20.54 21.60
N TYR A 530 11.28 -19.38 21.07
CA TYR A 530 11.24 -18.10 21.80
C TYR A 530 10.41 -18.14 23.10
N ALA A 531 9.28 -18.85 23.09
CA ALA A 531 8.35 -18.91 24.22
C ALA A 531 9.02 -19.45 25.49
N SER A 532 9.95 -20.40 25.36
CA SER A 532 10.71 -20.95 26.49
C SER A 532 11.69 -19.95 27.15
N TYR A 533 11.89 -18.79 26.52
CA TYR A 533 12.82 -17.75 27.00
C TYR A 533 12.10 -16.50 27.51
N ILE A 534 10.77 -16.51 27.58
CA ILE A 534 9.96 -15.48 28.24
C ILE A 534 9.73 -15.92 29.69
N LYS A 535 10.39 -15.26 30.65
CA LYS A 535 10.14 -15.46 32.08
C LYS A 535 8.99 -14.56 32.50
N ARG A 536 7.96 -15.13 33.12
CA ARG A 536 6.85 -14.34 33.67
C ARG A 536 7.10 -14.05 35.13
N GLU A 537 7.00 -12.78 35.48
CA GLU A 537 7.06 -12.33 36.87
C GLU A 537 5.68 -12.49 37.55
N ALA A 538 5.63 -12.35 38.88
CA ALA A 538 4.40 -12.55 39.66
C ALA A 538 3.27 -11.58 39.27
N ASN A 539 3.60 -10.41 38.71
CA ASN A 539 2.67 -9.41 38.18
C ASN A 539 2.06 -9.80 36.80
N GLY A 540 2.48 -10.93 36.21
CA GLY A 540 2.02 -11.40 34.91
C GLY A 540 2.79 -10.85 33.70
N GLN A 541 3.71 -9.90 33.91
CA GLN A 541 4.55 -9.34 32.86
C GLN A 541 5.60 -10.37 32.39
N GLY A 542 5.69 -10.58 31.08
CA GLY A 542 6.75 -11.37 30.47
C GLY A 542 8.04 -10.56 30.31
N ARG A 543 9.18 -11.21 30.55
CA ARG A 543 10.52 -10.67 30.31
C ARG A 543 11.33 -11.65 29.48
N PHE A 544 11.71 -11.22 28.28
CA PHE A 544 12.46 -12.02 27.33
C PHE A 544 13.96 -12.08 27.65
N GLN A 545 14.51 -13.29 27.63
CA GLN A 545 15.92 -13.55 27.92
C GLN A 545 16.74 -13.64 26.62
N GLU A 546 17.01 -12.49 25.99
CA GLU A 546 17.72 -12.39 24.71
C GLU A 546 19.01 -13.23 24.65
N ARG A 547 19.89 -13.07 25.64
CA ARG A 547 21.19 -13.77 25.67
C ARG A 547 21.07 -15.28 25.81
N ALA A 548 20.08 -15.76 26.56
CA ALA A 548 19.85 -17.19 26.72
C ALA A 548 19.22 -17.78 25.44
N PHE A 549 18.31 -17.04 24.82
CA PHE A 549 17.60 -17.45 23.61
C PHE A 549 18.53 -17.75 22.44
N TYR A 550 19.43 -16.84 22.04
CA TYR A 550 20.31 -17.11 20.90
C TYR A 550 21.42 -18.11 21.27
N LYS A 551 21.83 -18.19 22.54
CA LYS A 551 22.84 -19.19 22.99
C LYS A 551 22.31 -20.62 22.96
N ALA A 552 20.99 -20.80 23.07
CA ALA A 552 20.34 -22.11 23.01
C ALA A 552 20.51 -22.81 21.66
N LEU A 553 20.73 -22.05 20.59
CA LEU A 553 20.99 -22.60 19.26
C LEU A 553 22.35 -23.30 19.24
N THR A 554 22.35 -24.58 18.88
CA THR A 554 23.56 -25.41 18.77
C THR A 554 24.40 -25.07 17.54
N SER A 555 23.76 -24.70 16.43
CA SER A 555 24.42 -24.28 15.20
C SER A 555 25.09 -22.91 15.37
N LYS A 556 26.40 -22.83 15.08
CA LYS A 556 27.19 -21.58 15.14
C LYS A 556 26.70 -20.55 14.11
N THR A 557 26.31 -20.99 12.91
CA THR A 557 25.81 -20.10 11.85
C THR A 557 24.43 -19.55 12.20
N ASN A 558 23.51 -20.39 12.67
CA ASN A 558 22.19 -19.95 13.13
C ASN A 558 22.32 -18.98 14.31
N ARG A 559 23.20 -19.28 15.27
CA ARG A 559 23.48 -18.37 16.39
C ARG A 559 24.01 -17.02 15.92
N ARG A 560 24.89 -16.97 14.91
CA ARG A 560 25.42 -15.72 14.36
C ARG A 560 24.31 -14.88 13.72
N PHE A 561 23.46 -15.51 12.91
CA PHE A 561 22.30 -14.88 12.31
C PHE A 561 21.34 -14.35 13.39
N VAL A 562 20.87 -15.22 14.28
CA VAL A 562 19.87 -14.86 15.30
C VAL A 562 20.41 -13.78 16.24
N LYS A 563 21.71 -13.77 16.57
CA LYS A 563 22.32 -12.69 17.37
C LYS A 563 22.19 -11.31 16.70
N LYS A 564 22.24 -11.24 15.36
CA LYS A 564 21.95 -9.99 14.61
C LYS A 564 20.43 -9.74 14.58
N PHE A 565 19.64 -10.76 14.24
CA PHE A 565 18.20 -10.65 14.06
C PHE A 565 17.45 -10.17 15.32
N VAL A 566 17.84 -10.61 16.52
CA VAL A 566 17.20 -10.16 17.77
C VAL A 566 17.35 -8.67 18.06
N LYS A 567 18.19 -7.95 17.31
CA LYS A 567 18.38 -6.50 17.42
C LYS A 567 17.45 -5.69 16.53
N THR A 568 16.67 -6.35 15.68
CA THR A 568 15.74 -5.71 14.75
C THR A 568 14.45 -5.28 15.45
N GLN A 569 13.79 -4.26 14.90
CA GLN A 569 12.49 -3.82 15.37
C GLN A 569 11.40 -4.88 15.10
N LEU A 570 11.46 -5.59 13.97
CA LEU A 570 10.68 -6.77 13.61
C LEU A 570 10.60 -7.75 14.79
N PHE A 571 11.77 -8.20 15.26
CA PHE A 571 11.86 -9.15 16.37
C PHE A 571 11.37 -8.54 17.69
N SER A 572 11.71 -7.28 17.96
CA SER A 572 11.27 -6.59 19.17
C SER A 572 9.75 -6.53 19.29
N LEU A 573 9.05 -6.09 18.24
CA LEU A 573 7.59 -6.00 18.22
C LEU A 573 6.92 -7.36 18.42
N PHE A 574 7.44 -8.41 17.76
CA PHE A 574 6.95 -9.77 17.90
C PHE A 574 7.06 -10.28 19.35
N ILE A 575 8.21 -10.05 19.99
CA ILE A 575 8.43 -10.47 21.39
C ILE A 575 7.58 -9.64 22.36
N GLN A 576 7.46 -8.33 22.16
CA GLN A 576 6.62 -7.47 23.01
C GLN A 576 5.17 -7.95 23.03
N GLU A 577 4.65 -8.40 21.88
CA GLU A 577 3.31 -8.98 21.81
C GLU A 577 3.22 -10.31 22.59
N ALA A 578 4.22 -11.17 22.43
CA ALA A 578 4.29 -12.43 23.17
C ALA A 578 4.46 -12.26 24.69
N GLU A 579 5.13 -11.20 25.14
CA GLU A 579 5.28 -10.87 26.56
C GLU A 579 3.94 -10.46 27.20
N LYS A 580 3.08 -9.75 26.46
CA LYS A 580 1.75 -9.30 26.92
C LYS A 580 0.75 -10.44 27.05
N SER A 581 0.72 -11.37 26.09
CA SER A 581 -0.28 -12.45 26.11
C SER A 581 0.20 -13.65 26.94
N LYS A 582 -0.65 -14.20 27.83
CA LYS A 582 -0.35 -15.45 28.57
C LYS A 582 -0.37 -16.70 27.70
N HIS A 583 -1.20 -16.68 26.65
CA HIS A 583 -1.31 -17.73 25.65
C HIS A 583 -1.00 -17.10 24.29
N PRO A 584 0.08 -17.51 23.60
CA PRO A 584 0.26 -17.11 22.22
C PRO A 584 -1.06 -17.40 21.48
N PRO A 585 -1.64 -16.44 20.75
CA PRO A 585 -2.83 -16.72 19.95
C PRO A 585 -2.54 -17.96 19.09
N ALA A 586 -3.50 -18.88 19.02
CA ALA A 586 -3.40 -20.09 18.22
C ALA A 586 -3.42 -19.72 16.73
N GLY A 587 -2.31 -19.18 16.23
CA GLY A 587 -2.12 -18.81 14.84
C GLY A 587 -1.31 -19.85 14.09
N TYR A 588 -1.31 -19.74 12.75
CA TYR A 588 -0.61 -20.67 11.86
C TYR A 588 0.87 -20.88 12.24
N PHE A 589 1.59 -19.83 12.64
CA PHE A 589 2.98 -19.97 13.08
C PHE A 589 3.13 -20.84 14.33
N GLN A 590 2.25 -20.69 15.31
CA GLN A 590 2.26 -21.49 16.54
C GLN A 590 1.93 -22.95 16.25
N GLN A 591 1.01 -23.22 15.32
CA GLN A 591 0.74 -24.56 14.82
C GLN A 591 1.99 -25.18 14.19
N LYS A 592 2.70 -24.44 13.32
CA LYS A 592 3.95 -24.91 12.70
C LYS A 592 5.08 -25.18 13.69
N ILE A 593 5.15 -24.43 14.80
CA ILE A 593 6.09 -24.72 15.89
C ILE A 593 5.76 -26.09 16.52
N LEU A 594 4.48 -26.34 16.83
CA LEU A 594 4.04 -27.61 17.44
C LEU A 594 4.32 -28.80 16.52
N GLU A 595 3.96 -28.69 15.24
CA GLU A 595 4.25 -29.71 14.21
C GLU A 595 5.75 -30.04 14.16
N TYR A 596 6.61 -29.02 14.18
CA TYR A 596 8.07 -29.20 14.17
C TYR A 596 8.60 -29.88 15.44
N GLU A 597 8.07 -29.51 16.62
CA GLU A 597 8.45 -30.15 17.88
C GLU A 597 8.05 -31.62 17.93
N GLU A 598 6.88 -31.97 17.41
CA GLU A 598 6.41 -33.35 17.29
C GLU A 598 7.29 -34.17 16.35
N GLN A 599 7.61 -33.64 15.16
CA GLN A 599 8.53 -34.28 14.22
C GLN A 599 9.90 -34.54 14.86
N LYS A 600 10.41 -33.58 15.64
CA LYS A 600 11.68 -33.72 16.36
C LYS A 600 11.61 -34.78 17.46
N LYS A 601 10.48 -34.90 18.17
CA LYS A 601 10.25 -35.97 19.16
C LYS A 601 10.20 -37.33 18.48
N GLN A 602 9.48 -37.46 17.37
CA GLN A 602 9.38 -38.70 16.60
C GLN A 602 10.72 -39.14 16.00
N LYS A 603 11.53 -38.19 15.50
CA LYS A 603 12.87 -38.51 15.00
C LYS A 603 13.78 -39.03 16.12
N LYS A 604 13.74 -38.40 17.30
CA LYS A 604 14.48 -38.85 18.48
C LYS A 604 14.01 -40.21 19.00
N SER A 605 12.71 -40.53 18.94
CA SER A 605 12.22 -41.85 19.35
C SER A 605 12.68 -42.93 18.36
N ARG A 606 12.60 -42.68 17.05
CA ARG A 606 13.13 -43.59 16.02
C ARG A 606 14.63 -43.83 16.17
N GLU A 607 15.43 -42.78 16.39
CA GLU A 607 16.87 -42.91 16.64
C GLU A 607 17.21 -43.68 17.93
N LYS A 608 16.30 -43.70 18.91
CA LYS A 608 16.43 -44.50 20.15
C LYS A 608 15.96 -45.94 19.99
N THR A 609 15.11 -46.24 19.00
CA THR A 609 14.67 -47.62 18.68
C THR A 609 15.66 -48.33 17.76
N VAL A 610 16.44 -47.57 16.98
CA VAL A 610 17.48 -48.11 16.06
C VAL A 610 18.83 -48.31 16.76
N LYS A 611 19.05 -47.69 17.93
CA LYS A 611 20.19 -47.94 18.82
C LYS A 611 19.80 -48.95 19.89
#